data_AF-A0A9P6E4Q2-F1
#
_entry.id   AF-A0A9P6E4Q2-F1
#
_cell.length_a   1.000
_cell.length_b   1.000
_cell.length_c   1.000
_cell.angle_alpha   90.00
_cell.angle_beta   90.00
_cell.angle_gamma   90.00
#
_symmetry.space_group_name_H-M   'P 1'
#
loop_
_entity.id
_entity.type
_entity.pdbx_description
1 polymer ?
#
loop_
_entity_poly.entity_id
_entity_poly.type
_entity_poly.pdbx_seq_one_letter_code
_entity_poly.pdbx_strand_id
1 'polypeptide(L)'
;MLPHPEAGTPSVRFSTLVDNEDNDDIFPFVRIEISGDNVAFTVVPTKPGADGGVLFVFDWRAGRFKAERIPVSAEGVAFLRDDILINVNSKDSCIDVYFIPPITEASEGNASLTMLKRFLLPPMHPTLTTTALDCLGSFHPLNRRSHSSAAEASFKPFTVHPSVSIIVFTFEVCSPEILARQIQQFEDDEAVAKGYALSMVVHRHAFLAYLSALNPVNDLVPQSIVPGQLEIEWDVWGPNATRWFTGTGLGCTPPCGQRCIDNPVGDSKKFEIDVYDFNLWNVKYAHSQVNNDTPSSVLVSVVIGSDPTHNQFSHPGIFPKDIHCRLPYVHRSIRAPQAHWCTHMTEDYLVNLVANNEFQELERVVLMKF
;
A
#
# COMPACT_ATOMS: atom_id res chain seq x y z
N MET A 1 8.73 -6.93 -23.62
CA MET A 1 9.70 -6.46 -22.61
C MET A 1 10.77 -7.52 -22.45
N LEU A 2 12.05 -7.14 -22.45
CA LEU A 2 13.14 -8.06 -22.10
C LEU A 2 13.21 -8.19 -20.57
N PRO A 3 13.57 -9.37 -20.02
CA PRO A 3 13.76 -9.52 -18.58
C PRO A 3 14.90 -8.63 -18.07
N HIS A 4 14.90 -8.31 -16.78
CA HIS A 4 16.01 -7.58 -16.16
C HIS A 4 17.33 -8.33 -16.41
N PRO A 5 18.43 -7.67 -16.81
CA PRO A 5 19.66 -8.35 -17.21
C PRO A 5 20.32 -9.19 -16.10
N GLU A 6 20.01 -8.88 -14.84
CA GLU A 6 20.50 -9.63 -13.68
C GLU A 6 19.56 -10.74 -13.21
N ALA A 7 18.38 -10.92 -13.82
CA ALA A 7 17.44 -11.95 -13.39
C ALA A 7 17.98 -13.34 -13.78
N GLY A 8 18.33 -14.16 -12.78
CA GLY A 8 18.80 -15.53 -13.01
C GLY A 8 17.70 -16.45 -13.56
N THR A 9 16.46 -16.21 -13.16
CA THR A 9 15.27 -16.89 -13.72
C THR A 9 14.24 -15.83 -14.15
N PRO A 10 14.01 -15.65 -15.46
CA PRO A 10 13.17 -14.55 -15.96
C PRO A 10 11.67 -14.80 -15.81
N SER A 11 11.26 -16.01 -15.42
CA SER A 11 9.85 -16.39 -15.29
C SER A 11 9.63 -17.33 -14.11
N VAL A 12 8.71 -16.97 -13.21
CA VAL A 12 8.13 -17.90 -12.24
C VAL A 12 6.75 -18.30 -12.75
N ARG A 13 6.48 -19.61 -12.83
CA ARG A 13 5.19 -20.12 -13.30
C ARG A 13 4.34 -20.59 -12.12
N PHE A 14 3.09 -20.15 -12.09
CA PHE A 14 2.07 -20.65 -11.20
C PHE A 14 1.03 -21.38 -12.03
N SER A 15 0.58 -22.51 -11.53
CA SER A 15 -0.58 -23.22 -12.06
C SER A 15 -1.56 -23.33 -10.92
N THR A 16 -2.72 -22.70 -11.06
CA THR A 16 -3.88 -23.06 -10.24
C THR A 16 -4.39 -24.39 -10.76
N LEU A 17 -4.55 -25.37 -9.86
CA LEU A 17 -5.31 -26.57 -10.16
C LEU A 17 -6.78 -26.13 -10.16
N VAL A 18 -7.28 -25.77 -11.34
CA VAL A 18 -8.72 -25.60 -11.55
C VAL A 18 -9.27 -27.00 -11.70
N ASP A 19 -9.96 -27.51 -10.68
CA ASP A 19 -10.77 -28.71 -10.84
C ASP A 19 -11.90 -28.37 -11.79
N ASN A 20 -11.78 -28.82 -13.04
CA ASN A 20 -12.61 -28.47 -14.20
C ASN A 20 -14.08 -28.93 -14.13
N GLU A 21 -14.60 -29.34 -12.96
CA GLU A 21 -15.96 -29.86 -12.89
C GLU A 21 -17.02 -28.76 -12.83
N ASP A 22 -16.68 -27.58 -12.28
CA ASP A 22 -17.54 -26.40 -12.29
C ASP A 22 -16.82 -25.26 -13.01
N ASN A 23 -17.38 -24.85 -14.15
CA ASN A 23 -16.85 -23.87 -15.10
C ASN A 23 -16.84 -22.42 -14.55
N ASP A 24 -16.77 -22.26 -13.23
CA ASP A 24 -16.63 -20.97 -12.59
C ASP A 24 -15.20 -20.48 -12.85
N ASP A 25 -15.09 -19.38 -13.59
CA ASP A 25 -13.84 -18.72 -13.94
C ASP A 25 -13.13 -18.19 -12.67
N ILE A 26 -12.46 -19.08 -11.91
CA ILE A 26 -11.67 -18.70 -10.73
C ILE A 26 -10.33 -18.14 -11.20
N PHE A 27 -10.25 -16.82 -11.27
CA PHE A 27 -8.99 -16.11 -11.51
C PHE A 27 -8.27 -15.85 -10.18
N PRO A 28 -7.01 -16.26 -9.99
CA PRO A 28 -6.26 -15.83 -8.83
C PRO A 28 -5.95 -14.33 -8.94
N PHE A 29 -6.19 -13.57 -7.87
CA PHE A 29 -5.62 -12.25 -7.72
C PHE A 29 -4.16 -12.38 -7.26
N VAL A 30 -3.27 -11.62 -7.89
CA VAL A 30 -1.83 -11.67 -7.59
C VAL A 30 -1.33 -10.26 -7.30
N ARG A 31 -0.79 -10.05 -6.10
CA ARG A 31 -0.14 -8.81 -5.71
C ARG A 31 1.36 -9.03 -5.63
N ILE A 32 2.16 -8.20 -6.32
CA ILE A 32 3.63 -8.36 -6.39
C ILE A 32 4.31 -7.09 -5.88
N GLU A 33 5.35 -7.25 -5.06
CA GLU A 33 6.30 -6.18 -4.72
C GLU A 33 7.75 -6.68 -4.83
N ILE A 34 8.66 -5.78 -5.16
CA ILE A 34 10.10 -6.05 -5.32
C ILE A 34 10.90 -5.03 -4.51
N SER A 35 11.93 -5.51 -3.80
CA SER A 35 12.85 -4.66 -3.05
C SER A 35 14.22 -5.33 -2.93
N GLY A 36 15.26 -4.67 -3.45
CA GLY A 36 16.61 -5.23 -3.49
C GLY A 36 16.64 -6.54 -4.29
N ASP A 37 17.10 -7.61 -3.65
CA ASP A 37 17.18 -8.95 -4.25
C ASP A 37 15.88 -9.75 -4.06
N ASN A 38 14.91 -9.22 -3.33
CA ASN A 38 13.70 -9.93 -2.93
C ASN A 38 12.50 -9.54 -3.80
N VAL A 39 11.75 -10.53 -4.25
CA VAL A 39 10.39 -10.39 -4.78
C VAL A 39 9.45 -11.10 -3.81
N ALA A 40 8.43 -10.40 -3.35
CA ALA A 40 7.34 -10.99 -2.58
C ALA A 40 6.06 -10.86 -3.38
N PHE A 41 5.20 -11.87 -3.31
CA PHE A 41 3.86 -11.76 -3.87
C PHE A 41 2.88 -12.64 -3.12
N THR A 42 1.63 -12.21 -3.11
CA THR A 42 0.51 -12.98 -2.61
C THR A 42 -0.29 -13.53 -3.79
N VAL A 43 -0.87 -14.71 -3.60
CA VAL A 43 -1.83 -15.30 -4.52
C VAL A 43 -3.10 -15.59 -3.73
N VAL A 44 -4.17 -14.85 -4.03
CA VAL A 44 -5.47 -14.98 -3.36
C VAL A 44 -6.49 -15.47 -4.37
N PRO A 45 -7.20 -16.58 -4.13
CA PRO A 45 -8.29 -17.02 -4.99
C PRO A 45 -9.45 -16.03 -4.92
N THR A 46 -10.04 -15.67 -6.07
CA THR A 46 -11.23 -14.77 -6.11
C THR A 46 -12.52 -15.45 -5.67
N LYS A 47 -12.51 -16.76 -5.42
CA LYS A 47 -13.71 -17.51 -5.04
C LYS A 47 -14.29 -16.96 -3.74
N PRO A 48 -15.57 -16.55 -3.71
CA PRO A 48 -16.23 -16.14 -2.47
C PRO A 48 -16.11 -17.22 -1.39
N GLY A 49 -15.68 -16.82 -0.20
CA GLY A 49 -15.52 -17.73 0.94
C GLY A 49 -14.25 -18.58 0.92
N ALA A 50 -13.32 -18.36 -0.01
CA ALA A 50 -12.01 -19.00 0.09
C ALA A 50 -11.25 -18.51 1.34
N ASP A 51 -10.65 -19.45 2.07
CA ASP A 51 -9.90 -19.19 3.30
C ASP A 51 -8.51 -18.59 2.99
N GLY A 52 -8.50 -17.32 2.57
CA GLY A 52 -7.29 -16.54 2.35
C GLY A 52 -6.46 -16.95 1.13
N GLY A 53 -5.25 -16.45 1.06
CA GLY A 53 -4.27 -16.75 0.02
C GLY A 53 -2.93 -17.22 0.58
N VAL A 54 -1.91 -17.17 -0.27
CA VAL A 54 -0.56 -17.61 0.06
C VAL A 54 0.44 -16.53 -0.30
N LEU A 55 1.30 -16.17 0.65
CA LEU A 55 2.46 -15.32 0.45
C LEU A 55 3.68 -16.18 0.08
N PHE A 56 4.39 -15.71 -0.93
CA PHE A 56 5.67 -16.27 -1.35
C PHE A 56 6.75 -15.19 -1.38
N VAL A 57 8.00 -15.60 -1.11
CA VAL A 57 9.18 -14.75 -1.19
C VAL A 57 10.30 -15.44 -1.96
N PHE A 58 10.88 -14.71 -2.91
CA PHE A 58 11.89 -15.19 -3.85
C PHE A 58 13.09 -14.26 -3.88
N ASP A 59 14.25 -14.83 -4.13
CA ASP A 59 15.39 -14.12 -4.65
C ASP A 59 15.29 -14.13 -6.18
N TRP A 60 14.90 -13.00 -6.76
CA TRP A 60 14.65 -12.91 -8.20
C TRP A 60 15.96 -12.89 -9.01
N ARG A 61 17.07 -12.47 -8.40
CA ARG A 61 18.38 -12.44 -9.03
C ARG A 61 18.95 -13.85 -9.10
N ALA A 62 18.84 -14.63 -8.03
CA ALA A 62 19.28 -16.02 -8.00
C ALA A 62 18.25 -17.00 -8.59
N GLY A 63 16.99 -16.59 -8.73
CA GLY A 63 15.89 -17.44 -9.17
C GLY A 63 15.48 -18.50 -8.15
N ARG A 64 15.63 -18.20 -6.84
CA ARG A 64 15.48 -19.18 -5.75
C ARG A 64 14.32 -18.80 -4.81
N PHE A 65 13.61 -19.80 -4.28
CA PHE A 65 12.64 -19.59 -3.21
C PHE A 65 13.36 -19.31 -1.89
N LYS A 66 12.93 -18.26 -1.17
CA LYS A 66 13.53 -17.89 0.12
C LYS A 66 12.80 -18.50 1.30
N ALA A 67 11.48 -18.60 1.22
CA ALA A 67 10.67 -18.97 2.37
C ALA A 67 9.63 -20.04 2.03
N GLU A 68 9.27 -20.83 3.03
CA GLU A 68 8.04 -21.62 3.01
C GLU A 68 6.81 -20.75 2.72
N ARG A 69 5.77 -21.39 2.19
CA ARG A 69 4.49 -20.75 1.86
C ARG A 69 3.80 -20.31 3.15
N ILE A 70 3.43 -19.04 3.22
CA ILE A 70 2.76 -18.49 4.40
C ILE A 70 1.29 -18.26 4.06
N PRO A 71 0.36 -18.90 4.78
CA PRO A 71 -1.06 -18.58 4.65
C PRO A 71 -1.28 -17.12 5.05
N VAL A 72 -1.99 -16.37 4.22
CA VAL A 72 -2.34 -14.96 4.46
C VAL A 72 -3.84 -14.77 4.28
N SER A 73 -4.45 -13.83 4.98
CA SER A 73 -5.89 -13.57 4.87
C SER A 73 -6.25 -12.44 3.90
N ALA A 74 -5.25 -11.76 3.34
CA ALA A 74 -5.44 -10.62 2.47
C ALA A 74 -4.35 -10.48 1.41
N GLU A 75 -4.64 -9.67 0.40
CA GLU A 75 -3.86 -9.53 -0.83
C GLU A 75 -2.60 -8.67 -0.62
N GLY A 76 -2.66 -7.69 0.29
CA GLY A 76 -1.61 -6.67 0.38
C GLY A 76 -0.29 -7.18 0.91
N VAL A 77 0.77 -6.86 0.18
CA VAL A 77 2.16 -7.07 0.58
C VAL A 77 2.98 -5.83 0.25
N ALA A 78 3.83 -5.41 1.19
CA ALA A 78 4.77 -4.33 0.95
C ALA A 78 6.08 -4.51 1.71
N PHE A 79 7.19 -4.01 1.16
CA PHE A 79 8.48 -4.02 1.85
C PHE A 79 8.66 -2.75 2.67
N LEU A 80 9.09 -2.88 3.93
CA LEU A 80 9.59 -1.77 4.75
C LEU A 80 11.07 -1.51 4.47
N ARG A 81 11.84 -2.58 4.31
CA ARG A 81 13.25 -2.66 3.91
C ARG A 81 13.42 -3.90 3.02
N ASP A 82 14.53 -4.10 2.33
CA ASP A 82 14.70 -5.27 1.46
C ASP A 82 14.56 -6.61 2.21
N ASP A 83 14.82 -6.67 3.51
CA ASP A 83 14.70 -7.84 4.38
C ASP A 83 13.51 -7.79 5.37
N ILE A 84 12.67 -6.75 5.34
CA ILE A 84 11.49 -6.63 6.22
C ILE A 84 10.26 -6.40 5.36
N LEU A 85 9.33 -7.32 5.47
CA LEU A 85 8.07 -7.35 4.74
C LEU A 85 6.90 -7.04 5.69
N ILE A 86 5.85 -6.44 5.17
CA ILE A 86 4.54 -6.41 5.81
C ILE A 86 3.52 -7.13 4.95
N ASN A 87 2.59 -7.79 5.62
CA ASN A 87 1.38 -8.32 5.02
C ASN A 87 0.21 -7.90 5.90
N VAL A 88 -0.88 -7.50 5.24
CA VAL A 88 -2.12 -7.20 5.95
C VAL A 88 -2.85 -8.49 6.29
N ASN A 89 -3.50 -8.50 7.45
CA ASN A 89 -4.32 -9.62 7.89
C ASN A 89 -5.74 -9.11 8.16
N SER A 90 -6.64 -9.35 7.21
CA SER A 90 -8.05 -8.92 7.25
C SER A 90 -8.83 -9.62 8.36
N LYS A 91 -8.55 -10.92 8.57
CA LYS A 91 -9.22 -11.75 9.59
C LYS A 91 -9.02 -11.22 11.00
N ASP A 92 -7.78 -10.87 11.34
CA ASP A 92 -7.42 -10.39 12.67
C ASP A 92 -7.37 -8.85 12.74
N SER A 93 -7.72 -8.16 11.64
CA SER A 93 -7.65 -6.69 11.53
C SER A 93 -6.30 -6.14 12.01
N CYS A 94 -5.21 -6.64 11.44
CA CYS A 94 -3.86 -6.24 11.83
C CYS A 94 -2.89 -6.20 10.64
N ILE A 95 -1.69 -5.68 10.89
CA ILE A 95 -0.58 -5.67 9.94
C ILE A 95 0.54 -6.52 10.53
N ASP A 96 0.79 -7.67 9.91
CA ASP A 96 1.85 -8.59 10.30
C ASP A 96 3.16 -8.17 9.63
N VAL A 97 4.24 -8.12 10.41
CA VAL A 97 5.59 -7.74 9.96
C VAL A 97 6.49 -8.95 10.03
N TYR A 98 7.17 -9.24 8.93
CA TYR A 98 8.01 -10.41 8.77
C TYR A 98 9.45 -10.01 8.46
N PHE A 99 10.40 -10.73 9.04
CA PHE A 99 11.80 -10.71 8.65
C PHE A 99 12.06 -11.79 7.61
N ILE A 100 12.76 -11.41 6.54
CA ILE A 100 13.21 -12.29 5.48
C ILE A 100 14.67 -12.63 5.75
N PRO A 101 15.00 -13.87 6.15
CA PRO A 101 16.38 -14.24 6.40
C PRO A 101 17.22 -14.13 5.11
N PRO A 102 18.53 -13.86 5.23
CA PRO A 102 19.44 -13.99 4.11
C PRO A 102 19.46 -15.46 3.65
N ILE A 103 19.57 -15.69 2.33
CA ILE A 103 19.81 -17.05 1.83
C ILE A 103 21.24 -17.44 2.19
N THR A 104 21.38 -18.60 2.81
CA THR A 104 22.64 -19.32 2.91
C THR A 104 22.51 -20.61 2.12
N GLU A 105 23.62 -21.21 1.67
CA GLU A 105 23.59 -22.50 0.97
C GLU A 105 22.90 -23.60 1.80
N ALA A 106 22.94 -23.50 3.13
CA ALA A 106 22.31 -24.44 4.04
C ALA A 106 20.78 -24.24 4.20
N SER A 107 20.24 -23.09 3.81
CA SER A 107 18.84 -22.70 4.07
C SER A 107 17.99 -22.58 2.80
N GLU A 108 18.51 -23.01 1.65
CA GLU A 108 17.80 -22.90 0.38
C GLU A 108 16.49 -23.73 0.39
N GLY A 109 15.36 -23.09 0.12
CA GLY A 109 14.03 -23.71 0.11
C GLY A 109 13.42 -24.03 1.48
N ASN A 110 14.18 -23.91 2.57
CA ASN A 110 13.75 -24.29 3.93
C ASN A 110 13.81 -23.12 4.93
N ALA A 111 14.14 -21.90 4.50
CA ALA A 111 14.03 -20.76 5.39
C ALA A 111 12.55 -20.47 5.70
N SER A 112 12.27 -20.00 6.90
CA SER A 112 10.93 -19.55 7.29
C SER A 112 10.99 -18.05 7.54
N LEU A 113 9.99 -17.30 7.08
CA LEU A 113 9.90 -15.90 7.50
C LEU A 113 9.62 -15.86 8.99
N THR A 114 10.31 -14.99 9.71
CA THR A 114 10.05 -14.80 11.13
C THR A 114 9.11 -13.62 11.31
N MET A 115 7.93 -13.86 11.87
CA MET A 115 7.05 -12.77 12.29
C MET A 115 7.73 -11.97 13.41
N LEU A 116 7.98 -10.68 13.16
CA LEU A 116 8.61 -9.76 14.09
C LEU A 116 7.59 -9.13 15.03
N LYS A 117 6.50 -8.61 14.47
CA LYS A 117 5.45 -7.86 15.18
C LYS A 117 4.14 -7.90 14.42
N ARG A 118 3.06 -7.60 15.14
CA ARG A 118 1.71 -7.40 14.65
C ARG A 118 1.22 -6.03 15.12
N PHE A 119 0.89 -5.17 14.18
CA PHE A 119 0.35 -3.84 14.47
C PHE A 119 -1.17 -3.91 14.36
N LEU A 120 -1.87 -3.84 15.49
CA LEU A 120 -3.33 -3.94 15.53
C LEU A 120 -3.96 -2.68 14.93
N LEU A 121 -4.97 -2.85 14.09
CA LEU A 121 -5.77 -1.74 13.54
C LEU A 121 -6.82 -1.30 14.56
N PRO A 122 -7.45 -0.11 14.38
CA PRO A 122 -8.53 0.29 15.26
C PRO A 122 -9.68 -0.71 15.19
N PRO A 123 -10.31 -1.06 16.32
CA PRO A 123 -11.45 -1.96 16.32
C PRO A 123 -12.60 -1.33 15.54
N MET A 124 -13.15 -2.07 14.58
CA MET A 124 -14.34 -1.64 13.83
C MET A 124 -15.61 -1.83 14.66
N HIS A 125 -16.70 -1.19 14.22
CA HIS A 125 -18.02 -1.42 14.78
C HIS A 125 -18.42 -2.90 14.63
N PRO A 126 -18.97 -3.57 15.65
CA PRO A 126 -19.25 -5.02 15.62
C PRO A 126 -20.21 -5.50 14.54
N THR A 127 -20.97 -4.59 13.93
CA THR A 127 -21.91 -4.89 12.83
C THR A 127 -21.29 -4.70 11.44
N LEU A 128 -19.99 -4.43 11.38
CA LEU A 128 -19.25 -4.22 10.14
C LEU A 128 -18.14 -5.25 10.03
N THR A 129 -17.83 -5.62 8.79
CA THR A 129 -16.76 -6.57 8.46
C THR A 129 -15.87 -5.96 7.38
N THR A 130 -14.56 -6.19 7.47
CA THR A 130 -13.62 -5.87 6.39
C THR A 130 -13.79 -6.91 5.29
N THR A 131 -14.28 -6.50 4.13
CA THR A 131 -14.43 -7.35 2.95
C THR A 131 -13.16 -7.42 2.12
N ALA A 132 -12.39 -6.33 2.09
CA ALA A 132 -11.11 -6.28 1.42
C ALA A 132 -10.13 -5.43 2.24
N LEU A 133 -8.88 -5.88 2.28
CA LEU A 133 -7.76 -5.16 2.88
C LEU A 133 -6.55 -5.35 1.97
N ASP A 134 -5.99 -4.26 1.48
CA ASP A 134 -4.81 -4.30 0.62
C ASP A 134 -3.78 -3.26 1.11
N CYS A 135 -2.53 -3.39 0.66
CA CYS A 135 -1.49 -2.41 0.90
C CYS A 135 -0.56 -2.28 -0.30
N LEU A 136 -0.10 -1.05 -0.51
CA LEU A 136 0.65 -0.66 -1.70
C LEU A 136 1.91 0.07 -1.26
N GLY A 137 3.06 -0.53 -1.56
CA GLY A 137 4.34 0.14 -1.51
C GLY A 137 4.62 1.01 -2.73
N SER A 138 5.69 1.81 -2.63
CA SER A 138 6.19 2.58 -3.77
C SER A 138 7.02 1.70 -4.69
N PHE A 139 6.72 1.72 -5.99
CA PHE A 139 7.49 1.02 -7.01
C PHE A 139 8.49 1.99 -7.67
N HIS A 140 9.46 2.52 -6.93
CA HIS A 140 10.47 3.39 -7.55
C HIS A 140 11.83 2.71 -7.76
N PRO A 141 12.17 2.39 -9.01
CA PRO A 141 13.53 2.01 -9.38
C PRO A 141 14.48 3.22 -9.57
N LEU A 142 14.04 4.46 -9.31
CA LEU A 142 14.67 5.68 -9.84
C LEU A 142 15.31 6.61 -8.80
N ASN A 143 15.94 6.08 -7.75
CA ASN A 143 16.91 6.84 -6.94
C ASN A 143 18.21 7.13 -7.75
N ARG A 144 18.09 7.58 -8.99
CA ARG A 144 19.19 7.79 -9.94
C ARG A 144 19.78 9.20 -9.89
N ARG A 145 19.26 10.10 -9.04
CA ARG A 145 19.58 11.54 -9.09
C ARG A 145 20.31 12.12 -7.88
N SER A 146 20.60 11.36 -6.82
CA SER A 146 21.66 11.82 -5.92
C SER A 146 22.99 11.56 -6.62
N HIS A 147 23.68 12.64 -6.97
CA HIS A 147 25.05 12.69 -7.47
C HIS A 147 26.06 12.15 -6.46
N SER A 148 25.81 10.98 -5.87
CA SER A 148 26.74 10.36 -4.96
C SER A 148 27.93 9.85 -5.76
N SER A 149 29.10 10.22 -5.28
CA SER A 149 30.39 9.80 -5.79
C SER A 149 30.43 8.30 -6.04
N ALA A 150 31.29 7.86 -6.97
CA ALA A 150 31.53 6.46 -7.35
C ALA A 150 31.78 5.47 -6.18
N ALA A 151 31.88 5.93 -4.93
CA ALA A 151 31.96 5.14 -3.71
C ALA A 151 30.63 4.49 -3.27
N GLU A 152 29.46 4.90 -3.78
CA GLU A 152 28.15 4.28 -3.47
C GLU A 152 27.73 3.17 -4.46
N ALA A 153 28.70 2.49 -5.09
CA ALA A 153 28.48 1.48 -6.13
C ALA A 153 27.77 0.19 -5.68
N SER A 154 27.31 0.07 -4.44
CA SER A 154 26.51 -1.07 -3.96
C SER A 154 25.00 -0.82 -4.01
N PHE A 155 24.52 0.00 -4.96
CA PHE A 155 23.10 0.29 -5.07
C PHE A 155 22.35 -0.97 -5.51
N LYS A 156 21.63 -1.61 -4.58
CA LYS A 156 20.71 -2.69 -4.93
C LYS A 156 19.53 -2.10 -5.71
N PRO A 157 19.15 -2.69 -6.85
CA PRO A 157 18.01 -2.19 -7.62
C PRO A 157 16.72 -2.31 -6.81
N PHE A 158 15.73 -1.47 -7.12
CA PHE A 158 14.40 -1.50 -6.48
C PHE A 158 14.38 -1.26 -4.97
N THR A 159 15.48 -0.86 -4.34
CA THR A 159 15.48 -0.52 -2.92
C THR A 159 14.96 0.90 -2.70
N VAL A 160 13.81 1.00 -2.04
CA VAL A 160 13.22 2.27 -1.62
C VAL A 160 13.72 2.60 -0.21
N HIS A 161 14.24 3.81 -0.03
CA HIS A 161 14.71 4.25 1.28
C HIS A 161 13.51 4.50 2.23
N PRO A 162 13.47 3.90 3.43
CA PRO A 162 12.28 3.97 4.30
C PRO A 162 11.92 5.37 4.80
N SER A 163 12.91 6.26 4.93
CA SER A 163 12.67 7.64 5.40
C SER A 163 11.95 8.53 4.39
N VAL A 164 11.97 8.17 3.10
CA VAL A 164 11.40 8.97 1.99
C VAL A 164 10.28 8.21 1.29
N SER A 165 9.60 7.32 2.00
CA SER A 165 8.52 6.51 1.44
C SER A 165 7.32 6.35 2.37
N ILE A 166 6.17 6.14 1.76
CA ILE A 166 4.92 5.79 2.41
C ILE A 166 4.43 4.41 1.94
N ILE A 167 3.48 3.86 2.69
CA ILE A 167 2.63 2.75 2.30
C ILE A 167 1.19 3.24 2.41
N VAL A 168 0.39 2.91 1.40
CA VAL A 168 -1.05 3.17 1.40
C VAL A 168 -1.75 1.84 1.66
N PHE A 169 -2.58 1.81 2.69
CA PHE A 169 -3.48 0.71 3.00
C PHE A 169 -4.87 1.07 2.54
N THR A 170 -5.59 0.13 1.94
CA THR A 170 -6.98 0.33 1.52
C THR A 170 -7.89 -0.69 2.16
N PHE A 171 -9.07 -0.23 2.53
CA PHE A 171 -10.06 -1.00 3.26
C PHE A 171 -11.39 -0.89 2.52
N GLU A 172 -12.05 -2.02 2.35
CA GLU A 172 -13.47 -2.08 2.08
C GLU A 172 -14.17 -2.67 3.29
N VAL A 173 -15.17 -1.95 3.78
CA VAL A 173 -15.91 -2.31 4.98
C VAL A 173 -17.39 -2.25 4.66
N CYS A 174 -18.14 -3.31 4.94
CA CYS A 174 -19.59 -3.29 4.78
C CYS A 174 -20.29 -4.01 5.93
N SER A 175 -21.60 -3.81 6.05
CA SER A 175 -22.40 -4.62 6.97
C SER A 175 -22.65 -6.01 6.36
N PRO A 176 -22.89 -7.04 7.19
CA PRO A 176 -23.26 -8.36 6.70
C PRO A 176 -24.49 -8.36 5.79
N GLU A 177 -25.45 -7.46 6.00
CA GLU A 177 -26.64 -7.33 5.16
C GLU A 177 -26.29 -6.80 3.76
N ILE A 178 -25.37 -5.83 3.67
CA ILE A 178 -24.88 -5.33 2.39
C ILE A 178 -24.10 -6.43 1.66
N LEU A 179 -23.22 -7.16 2.37
CA LEU A 179 -22.46 -8.26 1.80
C LEU A 179 -23.38 -9.37 1.26
N ALA A 180 -24.40 -9.76 2.04
CA ALA A 180 -25.37 -10.76 1.62
C ALA A 180 -26.13 -10.34 0.36
N ARG A 181 -26.47 -9.05 0.23
CA ARG A 181 -27.08 -8.50 -1.00
C ARG A 181 -26.12 -8.50 -2.17
N GLN A 182 -24.86 -8.11 -1.96
CA GLN A 182 -23.81 -8.15 -2.97
C GLN A 182 -23.62 -9.57 -3.53
N ILE A 183 -23.62 -10.58 -2.65
CA ILE A 183 -23.50 -11.99 -3.06
C ILE A 183 -24.74 -12.47 -3.85
N GLN A 184 -25.94 -11.97 -3.53
CA GLN A 184 -27.18 -12.36 -4.21
C GLN A 184 -27.44 -11.64 -5.54
N GLN A 185 -26.88 -10.44 -5.74
CA GLN A 185 -27.22 -9.53 -6.84
C GLN A 185 -26.15 -9.43 -7.93
N PHE A 186 -25.34 -10.46 -8.14
CA PHE A 186 -24.31 -10.45 -9.20
C PHE A 186 -24.87 -10.25 -10.62
N GLU A 187 -26.19 -10.31 -10.83
CA GLU A 187 -26.74 -10.43 -12.19
C GLU A 187 -27.27 -9.15 -12.85
N ASP A 188 -27.78 -8.07 -12.22
CA ASP A 188 -28.47 -7.04 -13.05
C ASP A 188 -28.69 -5.59 -12.53
N ASP A 189 -28.08 -5.07 -11.46
CA ASP A 189 -28.35 -3.66 -11.05
C ASP A 189 -27.13 -2.84 -10.58
N GLU A 190 -26.90 -1.70 -11.23
CA GLU A 190 -25.77 -0.76 -11.06
C GLU A 190 -25.80 0.02 -9.71
N ALA A 191 -26.86 -0.14 -8.92
CA ALA A 191 -27.11 0.60 -7.68
C ALA A 191 -26.92 -0.24 -6.40
N VAL A 192 -26.04 -1.24 -6.42
CA VAL A 192 -25.71 -2.02 -5.21
C VAL A 192 -25.20 -1.07 -4.13
N ALA A 193 -25.78 -1.19 -2.92
CA ALA A 193 -25.36 -0.44 -1.75
C ALA A 193 -23.84 -0.58 -1.58
N LYS A 194 -23.11 0.52 -1.78
CA LYS A 194 -21.65 0.50 -1.69
C LYS A 194 -21.26 0.43 -0.22
N GLY A 195 -20.34 -0.47 0.10
CA GLY A 195 -19.64 -0.44 1.38
C GLY A 195 -18.87 0.87 1.56
N TYR A 196 -18.25 1.03 2.72
CA TYR A 196 -17.32 2.10 2.99
C TYR A 196 -15.95 1.75 2.44
N ALA A 197 -15.42 2.61 1.58
CA ALA A 197 -14.03 2.55 1.17
C ALA A 197 -13.21 3.52 2.01
N LEU A 198 -12.11 3.05 2.57
CA LEU A 198 -11.19 3.84 3.38
C LEU A 198 -9.77 3.64 2.88
N SER A 199 -8.93 4.63 3.13
CA SER A 199 -7.49 4.50 2.93
C SER A 199 -6.74 5.03 4.13
N MET A 200 -5.64 4.37 4.48
CA MET A 200 -4.74 4.79 5.55
C MET A 200 -3.33 4.92 4.99
N VAL A 201 -2.69 6.07 5.18
CA VAL A 201 -1.30 6.31 4.77
C VAL A 201 -0.39 6.26 5.99
N VAL A 202 0.75 5.57 5.84
CA VAL A 202 1.76 5.44 6.89
C VAL A 202 3.16 5.59 6.28
N HIS A 203 4.06 6.29 6.97
CA HIS A 203 5.47 6.28 6.56
C HIS A 203 6.14 4.94 6.88
N ARG A 204 6.95 4.41 5.94
CA ARG A 204 7.71 3.17 6.17
C ARG A 204 8.62 3.27 7.40
N HIS A 205 9.29 4.40 7.57
CA HIS A 205 10.17 4.62 8.72
C HIS A 205 9.45 4.61 10.07
N ALA A 206 8.13 4.86 10.12
CA ALA A 206 7.39 4.82 11.37
C ALA A 206 7.33 3.38 11.92
N PHE A 207 7.00 2.39 11.06
CA PHE A 207 7.06 0.98 11.45
C PHE A 207 8.46 0.58 11.92
N LEU A 208 9.49 0.93 11.14
CA LEU A 208 10.88 0.61 11.50
C LEU A 208 11.31 1.26 12.82
N ALA A 209 10.85 2.47 13.13
CA ALA A 209 11.12 3.12 14.41
C ALA A 209 10.53 2.34 15.58
N TYR A 210 9.31 1.82 15.47
CA TYR A 210 8.72 0.94 16.49
C TYR A 210 9.48 -0.38 16.63
N LEU A 211 9.89 -1.01 15.51
CA LEU A 211 10.69 -2.24 15.56
C LEU A 211 12.04 -2.00 16.24
N SER A 212 12.71 -0.89 15.93
CA SER A 212 14.03 -0.54 16.49
C SER A 212 13.95 -0.18 17.98
N ALA A 213 12.89 0.51 18.41
CA ALA A 213 12.70 0.87 19.80
C ALA A 213 12.49 -0.35 20.71
N LEU A 214 11.86 -1.40 20.16
CA LEU A 214 11.59 -2.64 20.90
C LEU A 214 12.78 -3.61 20.90
N ASN A 215 13.62 -3.58 19.85
CA ASN A 215 14.81 -4.41 19.70
C ASN A 215 16.01 -3.55 19.26
N PRO A 216 16.65 -2.80 20.18
CA PRO A 216 17.73 -1.87 19.85
C PRO A 216 19.04 -2.54 19.41
N VAL A 217 19.12 -3.88 19.40
CA VAL A 217 20.31 -4.62 18.99
C VAL A 217 20.18 -4.97 17.51
N ASN A 218 21.20 -4.64 16.71
CA ASN A 218 21.30 -4.97 15.27
C ASN A 218 21.14 -6.47 14.96
N ASP A 219 21.07 -7.31 15.98
CA ASP A 219 20.66 -8.70 15.89
C ASP A 219 19.13 -8.78 15.92
N LEU A 220 18.49 -8.52 14.76
CA LEU A 220 17.11 -8.96 14.50
C LEU A 220 17.00 -10.51 14.47
N VAL A 221 18.01 -11.22 14.96
CA VAL A 221 17.96 -12.66 15.18
C VAL A 221 16.84 -12.93 16.17
N PRO A 222 15.83 -13.74 15.81
CA PRO A 222 14.68 -13.98 16.66
C PRO A 222 15.13 -14.60 17.98
N GLN A 223 15.16 -13.81 19.06
CA GLN A 223 15.12 -14.38 20.40
C GLN A 223 13.73 -15.00 20.59
N SER A 224 13.65 -16.11 21.32
CA SER A 224 12.41 -16.86 21.56
C SER A 224 11.26 -15.90 21.89
N ILE A 225 10.35 -15.75 20.95
CA ILE A 225 9.27 -14.77 21.02
C ILE A 225 8.25 -15.29 22.02
N VAL A 226 8.05 -14.56 23.11
CA VAL A 226 6.98 -14.87 24.08
C VAL A 226 5.64 -14.52 23.46
N PRO A 227 4.67 -15.46 23.38
CA PRO A 227 3.31 -15.16 22.93
C PRO A 227 2.71 -13.98 23.71
N GLY A 228 2.18 -12.98 22.99
CA GLY A 228 1.63 -11.74 23.57
C GLY A 228 2.56 -10.52 23.51
N GLN A 229 3.88 -10.69 23.31
CA GLN A 229 4.79 -9.55 23.06
C GLN A 229 4.85 -9.12 21.60
N LEU A 230 4.10 -9.79 20.72
CA LEU A 230 4.11 -9.54 19.29
C LEU A 230 3.19 -8.38 18.89
N GLU A 231 2.17 -8.13 19.68
CA GLU A 231 1.09 -7.21 19.30
C GLU A 231 1.36 -5.79 19.82
N ILE A 232 1.10 -4.81 18.96
CA ILE A 232 1.20 -3.39 19.30
C ILE A 232 -0.19 -2.79 19.06
N GLU A 233 -0.82 -2.35 20.13
CA GLU A 233 -2.15 -1.74 20.13
C GLU A 233 -2.22 -0.47 19.28
N TRP A 234 -3.35 -0.25 18.61
CA TRP A 234 -3.58 0.92 17.76
C TRP A 234 -3.24 2.23 18.49
N ASP A 235 -3.73 2.40 19.72
CA ASP A 235 -3.53 3.62 20.51
C ASP A 235 -2.06 3.95 20.79
N VAL A 236 -1.17 2.97 20.67
CA VAL A 236 0.28 3.14 20.82
C VAL A 236 0.94 3.56 19.51
N TRP A 237 0.66 2.87 18.40
CA TRP A 237 1.41 3.08 17.16
C TRP A 237 0.71 3.99 16.14
N GLY A 238 -0.61 3.90 16.06
CA GLY A 238 -1.43 4.41 14.97
C GLY A 238 -1.57 5.92 14.93
N PRO A 239 -2.07 6.58 15.99
CA PRO A 239 -2.46 7.99 15.94
C PRO A 239 -1.38 8.95 15.46
N ASN A 240 -0.11 8.71 15.81
CA ASN A 240 0.99 9.60 15.42
C ASN A 240 1.60 9.23 14.05
N ALA A 241 1.40 8.01 13.57
CA ALA A 241 2.06 7.49 12.37
C ALA A 241 1.17 7.48 11.12
N THR A 242 -0.14 7.67 11.30
CA THR A 242 -1.13 7.39 10.24
C THR A 242 -1.94 8.62 9.84
N ARG A 243 -2.46 8.59 8.61
CA ARG A 243 -3.52 9.48 8.11
C ARG A 243 -4.60 8.67 7.42
N TRP A 244 -5.84 8.78 7.88
CA TRP A 244 -7.00 8.14 7.25
C TRP A 244 -7.74 9.08 6.29
N PHE A 245 -8.34 8.49 5.27
CA PHE A 245 -9.14 9.13 4.23
C PHE A 245 -10.37 8.27 3.94
N THR A 246 -11.48 8.91 3.59
CA THR A 246 -12.69 8.25 3.07
C THR A 246 -12.68 8.28 1.55
N GLY A 247 -13.05 7.18 0.90
CA GLY A 247 -13.11 7.06 -0.56
C GLY A 247 -12.24 5.93 -1.11
N THR A 248 -12.45 5.59 -2.38
CA THR A 248 -11.84 4.45 -3.07
C THR A 248 -10.53 4.78 -3.81
N GLY A 249 -10.22 6.04 -4.10
CA GLY A 249 -9.24 6.34 -5.16
C GLY A 249 -7.77 6.36 -4.75
N LEU A 250 -7.43 6.42 -3.46
CA LEU A 250 -6.02 6.40 -3.01
C LEU A 250 -5.33 5.04 -3.20
N GLY A 251 -6.10 3.96 -3.40
CA GLY A 251 -5.58 2.59 -3.56
C GLY A 251 -5.30 2.13 -4.98
N CYS A 252 -5.70 2.91 -5.97
CA CYS A 252 -5.56 2.44 -7.36
C CYS A 252 -4.16 2.73 -7.90
N THR A 253 -3.50 3.78 -7.41
CA THR A 253 -2.19 4.20 -7.89
C THR A 253 -1.13 4.00 -6.81
N PRO A 254 -0.02 3.32 -7.13
CA PRO A 254 1.08 3.16 -6.19
C PRO A 254 1.68 4.52 -5.77
N PRO A 255 2.09 4.69 -4.50
CA PRO A 255 2.70 5.93 -4.05
C PRO A 255 4.05 6.19 -4.75
N CYS A 256 4.39 7.48 -4.90
CA CYS A 256 5.68 7.95 -5.40
C CYS A 256 6.46 8.60 -4.27
N GLY A 257 7.39 7.85 -3.68
CA GLY A 257 8.13 8.30 -2.50
C GLY A 257 7.17 8.58 -1.34
N GLN A 258 7.07 9.83 -0.89
CA GLN A 258 6.16 10.28 0.18
C GLN A 258 4.86 10.89 -0.34
N ARG A 259 4.50 10.66 -1.60
CA ARG A 259 3.29 11.19 -2.21
C ARG A 259 2.35 10.08 -2.64
N CYS A 260 1.05 10.31 -2.52
CA CYS A 260 0.02 9.51 -3.20
C CYS A 260 -0.98 10.43 -3.89
N ILE A 261 -1.78 9.86 -4.78
CA ILE A 261 -2.83 10.58 -5.50
C ILE A 261 -4.17 9.92 -5.25
N ASP A 262 -5.21 10.73 -5.12
CA ASP A 262 -6.58 10.29 -5.22
C ASP A 262 -7.11 10.71 -6.59
N ASN A 263 -7.60 9.73 -7.33
CA ASN A 263 -8.23 9.94 -8.62
C ASN A 263 -9.65 9.37 -8.56
N PRO A 264 -10.67 10.20 -8.28
CA PRO A 264 -12.05 9.74 -8.23
C PRO A 264 -12.51 9.34 -9.63
N VAL A 265 -12.29 8.09 -10.00
CA VAL A 265 -12.78 7.50 -11.26
C VAL A 265 -14.31 7.51 -11.22
N GLY A 266 -14.93 8.20 -12.18
CA GLY A 266 -16.38 8.12 -12.41
C GLY A 266 -17.18 9.41 -12.20
N ASP A 267 -16.64 10.45 -11.53
CA ASP A 267 -17.28 11.77 -11.55
C ASP A 267 -16.76 12.57 -12.75
N SER A 268 -17.34 12.31 -13.92
CA SER A 268 -17.03 12.99 -15.19
C SER A 268 -17.06 14.53 -15.12
N LYS A 269 -17.61 15.12 -14.05
CA LYS A 269 -17.70 16.57 -13.85
C LYS A 269 -16.47 17.16 -13.17
N LYS A 270 -15.61 16.36 -12.55
CA LYS A 270 -14.43 16.83 -11.82
C LYS A 270 -13.16 16.16 -12.34
N PHE A 271 -12.52 16.79 -13.32
CA PHE A 271 -11.17 16.43 -13.77
C PHE A 271 -10.12 16.90 -12.73
N GLU A 272 -10.36 16.67 -11.45
CA GLU A 272 -9.46 17.09 -10.36
C GLU A 272 -8.70 15.86 -9.87
N ILE A 273 -7.39 16.00 -9.78
CA ILE A 273 -6.49 15.00 -9.22
C ILE A 273 -5.97 15.59 -7.91
N ASP A 274 -6.27 14.92 -6.81
CA ASP A 274 -5.80 15.34 -5.51
C ASP A 274 -4.46 14.65 -5.21
N VAL A 275 -3.43 15.46 -4.98
CA VAL A 275 -2.09 14.99 -4.61
C VAL A 275 -1.88 15.26 -3.12
N TYR A 276 -1.54 14.20 -2.39
CA TYR A 276 -1.23 14.25 -0.98
C TYR A 276 0.27 14.02 -0.78
N ASP A 277 0.96 15.02 -0.25
CA ASP A 277 2.40 15.01 -0.04
C ASP A 277 2.75 14.98 1.45
N PHE A 278 3.26 13.85 1.89
CA PHE A 278 3.65 13.57 3.27
C PHE A 278 5.13 13.89 3.53
N ASN A 279 5.84 14.51 2.59
CA ASN A 279 7.21 14.95 2.82
C ASN A 279 7.24 16.08 3.86
N LEU A 280 7.87 15.81 5.02
CA LEU A 280 7.94 16.77 6.13
C LEU A 280 8.62 18.10 5.77
N TRP A 281 9.55 18.11 4.81
CA TRP A 281 10.14 19.35 4.34
C TRP A 281 9.12 20.17 3.54
N ASN A 282 8.37 19.53 2.62
CA ASN A 282 7.30 20.19 1.86
C ASN A 282 6.19 20.70 2.79
N VAL A 283 5.81 19.94 3.82
CA VAL A 283 4.84 20.37 4.84
C VAL A 283 5.33 21.63 5.56
N LYS A 284 6.57 21.63 6.06
CA LYS A 284 7.16 22.80 6.76
C LYS A 284 7.28 24.00 5.83
N TYR A 285 7.70 23.77 4.58
CA TYR A 285 7.82 24.82 3.57
C TYR A 285 6.46 25.44 3.26
N ALA A 286 5.45 24.63 2.94
CA ALA A 286 4.10 25.12 2.65
C ALA A 286 3.51 25.88 3.84
N HIS A 287 3.71 25.36 5.06
CA HIS A 287 3.31 26.06 6.29
C HIS A 287 3.96 27.45 6.42
N SER A 288 5.24 27.59 6.06
CA SER A 288 5.92 28.89 6.09
C SER A 288 5.40 29.88 5.03
N GLN A 289 4.87 29.38 3.91
CA GLN A 289 4.34 30.19 2.80
C GLN A 289 2.91 30.69 3.04
N VAL A 290 2.07 29.92 3.76
CA VAL A 290 0.71 30.35 4.11
C VAL A 290 0.71 31.67 4.89
N ASN A 291 1.80 31.98 5.60
CA ASN A 291 1.97 33.24 6.33
C ASN A 291 2.36 34.44 5.43
N ASN A 292 2.64 34.24 4.14
CA ASN A 292 3.23 35.25 3.25
C ASN A 292 2.28 35.80 2.16
N ASP A 293 0.95 35.63 2.29
CA ASP A 293 -0.09 36.28 1.47
C ASP A 293 0.14 36.29 -0.06
N THR A 294 0.79 35.26 -0.61
CA THR A 294 1.09 35.22 -2.04
C THR A 294 -0.09 34.63 -2.82
N PRO A 295 -0.70 35.36 -3.78
CA PRO A 295 -1.80 34.84 -4.59
C PRO A 295 -1.27 33.79 -5.57
N SER A 296 -1.53 32.52 -5.28
CA SER A 296 -1.22 31.39 -6.17
C SER A 296 -2.49 30.86 -6.84
N SER A 297 -2.40 30.49 -8.12
CA SER A 297 -3.48 29.86 -8.89
C SER A 297 -3.74 28.40 -8.51
N VAL A 298 -2.92 27.83 -7.61
CA VAL A 298 -3.07 26.46 -7.12
C VAL A 298 -3.63 26.53 -5.70
N LEU A 299 -4.78 25.88 -5.48
CA LEU A 299 -5.31 25.67 -4.13
C LEU A 299 -4.40 24.68 -3.41
N VAL A 300 -3.57 25.22 -2.52
CA VAL A 300 -2.71 24.45 -1.62
C VAL A 300 -3.34 24.51 -0.24
N SER A 301 -3.77 23.35 0.27
CA SER A 301 -4.17 23.23 1.67
C SER A 301 -3.05 22.52 2.43
N VAL A 302 -2.71 23.03 3.61
CA VAL A 302 -1.70 22.42 4.48
C VAL A 302 -2.43 21.84 5.68
N VAL A 303 -2.39 20.52 5.82
CA VAL A 303 -3.00 19.83 6.95
C VAL A 303 -1.91 19.51 7.96
N ILE A 304 -1.93 20.26 9.07
CA ILE A 304 -0.92 20.16 10.12
C ILE A 304 -1.43 19.20 11.19
N GLY A 305 -0.60 18.23 11.57
CA GLY A 305 -0.89 17.27 12.64
C GLY A 305 -1.06 17.89 14.04
N SER A 306 -0.80 19.19 14.21
CA SER A 306 -1.04 19.89 15.47
C SER A 306 -2.44 20.49 15.57
N ASP A 307 -3.20 20.59 14.47
CA ASP A 307 -4.56 21.11 14.50
C ASP A 307 -5.54 20.02 14.95
N PRO A 308 -6.15 20.13 16.15
CA PRO A 308 -7.07 19.13 16.65
C PRO A 308 -8.29 18.91 15.74
N THR A 309 -8.73 19.93 14.99
CA THR A 309 -9.89 19.83 14.09
C THR A 309 -9.62 18.93 12.89
N HIS A 310 -8.37 18.87 12.43
CA HIS A 310 -7.94 18.00 11.33
C HIS A 310 -7.40 16.65 11.79
N ASN A 311 -7.23 16.46 13.10
CA ASN A 311 -6.66 15.23 13.65
C ASN A 311 -7.70 14.14 13.89
N GLN A 312 -8.99 14.45 13.91
CA GLN A 312 -10.05 13.47 14.03
C GLN A 312 -10.48 13.01 12.64
N PHE A 313 -10.42 11.70 12.40
CA PHE A 313 -10.93 11.11 11.17
C PHE A 313 -12.46 11.05 11.23
N SER A 314 -13.12 11.77 10.33
CA SER A 314 -14.58 11.71 10.21
C SER A 314 -15.00 10.43 9.52
N HIS A 315 -15.60 9.50 10.26
CA HIS A 315 -16.16 8.26 9.73
C HIS A 315 -17.65 8.14 10.08
N PRO A 316 -18.49 7.59 9.19
CA PRO A 316 -19.93 7.44 9.40
C PRO A 316 -20.26 6.26 10.34
N GLY A 317 -19.72 6.27 11.56
CA GLY A 317 -19.94 5.20 12.55
C GLY A 317 -19.20 3.89 12.26
N ILE A 318 -18.18 3.92 11.39
CA ILE A 318 -17.35 2.75 11.08
C ILE A 318 -16.57 2.24 12.29
N PHE A 319 -16.01 3.17 13.06
CA PHE A 319 -15.32 2.88 14.31
C PHE A 319 -16.21 3.27 15.50
N PRO A 320 -16.18 2.52 16.62
CA PRO A 320 -16.96 2.84 17.81
C PRO A 320 -16.35 4.00 18.63
N LYS A 321 -15.07 4.30 18.40
CA LYS A 321 -14.32 5.40 19.02
C LYS A 321 -13.82 6.34 17.94
N ASP A 322 -13.63 7.59 18.31
CA ASP A 322 -12.96 8.58 17.46
C ASP A 322 -11.55 8.11 17.10
N ILE A 323 -11.25 8.08 15.80
CA ILE A 323 -9.92 7.74 15.30
C ILE A 323 -9.10 9.01 15.12
N HIS A 324 -8.02 9.12 15.88
CA HIS A 324 -7.06 10.20 15.73
C HIS A 324 -5.97 9.83 14.73
N CYS A 325 -5.62 10.78 13.85
CA CYS A 325 -4.61 10.64 12.83
C CYS A 325 -3.82 11.94 12.74
N ARG A 326 -2.51 11.91 13.01
CA ARG A 326 -1.68 13.12 13.13
C ARG A 326 -0.59 13.22 12.08
N LEU A 327 -0.51 12.28 11.13
CA LEU A 327 0.47 12.36 10.07
C LEU A 327 0.16 13.58 9.18
N PRO A 328 1.04 14.61 9.12
CA PRO A 328 0.75 15.83 8.38
C PRO A 328 1.00 15.66 6.89
N TYR A 329 0.35 16.49 6.07
CA TYR A 329 0.54 16.48 4.61
C TYR A 329 0.21 17.83 3.98
N VAL A 330 0.71 18.03 2.76
CA VAL A 330 0.26 19.08 1.86
C VAL A 330 -0.70 18.46 0.85
N HIS A 331 -1.87 19.06 0.69
CA HIS A 331 -2.82 18.67 -0.35
C HIS A 331 -2.84 19.73 -1.46
N ARG A 332 -2.76 19.23 -2.70
CA ARG A 332 -2.87 20.03 -3.92
C ARG A 332 -3.94 19.41 -4.79
N SER A 333 -4.92 20.20 -5.19
CA SER A 333 -5.88 19.78 -6.20
C SER A 333 -5.44 20.30 -7.57
N ILE A 334 -5.25 19.39 -8.52
CA ILE A 334 -4.73 19.69 -9.85
C ILE A 334 -5.82 19.39 -10.87
N ARG A 335 -6.25 20.40 -11.61
CA ARG A 335 -7.20 20.20 -12.69
C ARG A 335 -6.51 19.60 -13.91
N ALA A 336 -6.81 18.34 -14.19
CA ALA A 336 -6.46 17.70 -15.45
C ALA A 336 -7.19 18.39 -16.62
N PRO A 337 -6.54 18.51 -17.80
CA PRO A 337 -7.14 19.19 -18.94
C PRO A 337 -8.36 18.46 -19.52
N GLN A 338 -8.53 17.17 -19.20
CA GLN A 338 -9.62 16.33 -19.69
C GLN A 338 -9.76 15.03 -18.89
N ALA A 339 -10.78 14.24 -19.25
CA ALA A 339 -10.98 12.88 -18.75
C ALA A 339 -9.73 12.04 -19.02
N HIS A 340 -9.36 11.24 -18.03
CA HIS A 340 -8.25 10.32 -18.12
C HIS A 340 -8.65 9.02 -17.43
N TRP A 341 -8.08 7.92 -17.90
CA TRP A 341 -8.42 6.58 -17.44
C TRP A 341 -7.59 6.19 -16.22
N CYS A 342 -6.31 6.52 -16.24
CA CYS A 342 -5.37 6.19 -15.19
C CYS A 342 -4.37 7.34 -15.03
N THR A 343 -3.97 7.59 -13.79
CA THR A 343 -2.90 8.54 -13.47
C THR A 343 -1.81 7.79 -12.73
N HIS A 344 -0.58 7.91 -13.23
CA HIS A 344 0.61 7.49 -12.53
C HIS A 344 1.41 8.71 -12.06
N MET A 345 2.04 8.63 -10.90
CA MET A 345 2.85 9.72 -10.38
C MET A 345 4.34 9.36 -10.42
N THR A 346 5.13 10.31 -10.89
CA THR A 346 6.60 10.28 -10.85
C THR A 346 7.10 11.40 -9.93
N GLU A 347 8.42 11.51 -9.78
CA GLU A 347 8.99 12.54 -8.91
C GLU A 347 8.60 13.96 -9.33
N ASP A 348 8.52 14.19 -10.64
CA ASP A 348 8.38 15.52 -11.24
C ASP A 348 7.06 15.70 -12.02
N TYR A 349 6.36 14.61 -12.34
CA TYR A 349 5.21 14.61 -13.26
C TYR A 349 4.08 13.66 -12.83
N LEU A 350 2.85 14.09 -13.06
CA LEU A 350 1.70 13.21 -13.24
C LEU A 350 1.66 12.75 -14.70
N VAL A 351 1.52 11.45 -14.90
CA VAL A 351 1.42 10.77 -16.19
C VAL A 351 -0.01 10.28 -16.33
N ASN A 352 -0.82 11.04 -17.06
CA ASN A 352 -2.22 10.70 -17.30
C ASN A 352 -2.34 9.92 -18.60
N LEU A 353 -2.95 8.74 -18.51
CA LEU A 353 -3.33 7.93 -19.65
C LEU A 353 -4.73 8.32 -20.08
N VAL A 354 -4.86 8.84 -21.29
CA VAL A 354 -6.14 9.25 -21.87
C VAL A 354 -6.57 8.15 -22.83
N ALA A 355 -7.74 7.56 -22.58
CA ALA A 355 -8.38 6.66 -23.51
C ALA A 355 -9.39 7.41 -24.39
N ASN A 356 -9.77 6.81 -25.52
CA ASN A 356 -10.87 7.28 -26.35
C ASN A 356 -12.20 7.31 -25.56
N ASN A 357 -13.26 7.89 -26.15
CA ASN A 357 -14.58 8.01 -25.49
C ASN A 357 -15.22 6.67 -25.09
N GLU A 358 -14.77 5.57 -25.67
CA GLU A 358 -15.25 4.21 -25.38
C GLU A 358 -14.36 3.49 -24.35
N PHE A 359 -13.29 4.12 -23.88
CA PHE A 359 -12.27 3.52 -23.00
C PHE A 359 -11.62 2.23 -23.55
N GLN A 360 -11.68 2.03 -24.86
CA GLN A 360 -11.15 0.82 -25.51
C GLN A 360 -9.68 0.95 -25.91
N GLU A 361 -9.25 2.17 -26.27
CA GLU A 361 -7.91 2.41 -26.78
C GLU A 361 -7.25 3.60 -26.09
N LEU A 362 -5.95 3.47 -25.79
CA LEU A 362 -5.12 4.57 -25.32
C LEU A 362 -4.90 5.56 -26.46
N GLU A 363 -5.47 6.75 -26.34
CA GLU A 363 -5.35 7.82 -27.34
C GLU A 363 -4.04 8.60 -27.17
N ARG A 364 -3.71 8.99 -25.93
CA ARG A 364 -2.50 9.78 -25.65
C ARG A 364 -2.04 9.69 -24.19
N VAL A 365 -0.79 10.08 -23.98
CA VAL A 365 -0.18 10.24 -22.65
C VAL A 365 0.05 11.73 -22.40
N VAL A 366 -0.48 12.26 -21.30
CA VAL A 366 -0.32 13.66 -20.90
C VAL A 366 0.60 13.74 -19.68
N LEU A 367 1.66 14.53 -19.79
CA LEU A 367 2.59 14.80 -18.70
C LEU A 367 2.28 16.16 -18.06
N MET A 368 1.94 16.17 -16.78
CA MET A 368 1.66 17.40 -16.04
C MET A 368 2.69 17.59 -14.93
N LYS A 369 3.37 18.74 -14.94
CA LYS A 369 4.28 19.13 -13.87
C LYS A 369 3.48 19.72 -12.71
N PHE A 370 3.81 19.37 -11.46
CA PHE A 370 3.01 19.70 -10.28
C PHE A 370 3.82 20.13 -9.05
#